data_AF-A0A838BWA4-F1
#
_entry.id   AF-A0A838BWA4-F1
#
_cell.length_a   1.000
_cell.length_b   1.000
_cell.length_c   1.000
_cell.angle_alpha   90.00
_cell.angle_beta   90.00
_cell.angle_gamma   90.00
#
_symmetry.space_group_name_H-M   'P 1'
#
loop_
_entity.id
_entity.type
_entity.pdbx_description
1 polymer ?
#
loop_
_entity_poly.entity_id
_entity_poly.type
_entity_poly.pdbx_seq_one_letter_code
_entity_poly.pdbx_strand_id
1 'polypeptide(L)'
;MKDAFETLVGRPMSDAERQKLLKVRDALGIRDNDALWSLIIALEYYRSYHERIPAKLGAALDEALVKTKETADAVMAASSQEALKKLSESVAGVAQKVAADAAGTKQLRAFALAVGVSVLALAGVWWQASRWGSERGYAEAYAMARDEKVAAEWGNSADGRLAKRMADTGLLRRVAECTGEKWVRKPASDGRMACFVDVAGAGGWYLP
;
A
#
# COMPACT_ATOMS: atom_id res chain seq x y z
N MET A 1 -43.13 19.96 -86.82
CA MET A 1 -42.61 18.74 -86.15
C MET A 1 -41.13 18.87 -85.74
N LYS A 2 -40.18 19.02 -86.67
CA LYS A 2 -38.74 19.15 -86.35
C LYS A 2 -38.45 20.31 -85.39
N ASP A 3 -38.94 21.50 -85.73
CA ASP A 3 -38.66 22.73 -84.97
C ASP A 3 -39.25 22.67 -83.55
N ALA A 4 -40.43 22.05 -83.40
CA ALA A 4 -41.06 21.84 -82.10
C ALA A 4 -40.29 20.81 -81.24
N PHE A 5 -39.74 19.76 -81.85
CA PHE A 5 -38.90 18.78 -81.16
C PHE A 5 -37.58 19.41 -80.70
N GLU A 6 -36.90 20.16 -81.55
CA GLU A 6 -35.65 20.84 -81.20
C GLU A 6 -35.86 21.90 -80.10
N THR A 7 -36.98 22.61 -80.15
CA THR A 7 -37.33 23.62 -79.14
C THR A 7 -37.66 22.99 -77.78
N LEU A 8 -38.41 21.88 -77.74
CA LEU A 8 -38.85 21.25 -76.48
C LEU A 8 -37.82 20.27 -75.90
N VAL A 9 -37.11 19.52 -76.75
CA VAL A 9 -36.12 18.51 -76.35
C VAL A 9 -34.71 19.10 -76.25
N GLY A 10 -34.47 20.28 -76.82
CA GLY A 10 -33.21 21.02 -76.70
C GLY A 10 -32.04 20.40 -77.46
N ARG A 11 -32.31 19.49 -78.42
CA ARG A 11 -31.33 18.86 -79.30
C ARG A 11 -31.96 18.43 -80.64
N PRO A 12 -31.17 18.29 -81.72
CA PRO A 12 -31.66 17.76 -82.99
C PRO A 12 -32.18 16.33 -82.85
N MET A 13 -33.22 16.03 -83.63
CA MET A 13 -33.85 14.72 -83.69
C MET A 13 -32.94 13.73 -84.41
N SER A 14 -32.62 12.61 -83.75
CA SER A 14 -31.84 11.54 -84.38
C SER A 14 -32.65 10.79 -85.43
N ASP A 15 -31.98 10.10 -86.34
CA ASP A 15 -32.64 9.34 -87.41
C ASP A 15 -33.50 8.19 -86.87
N ALA A 16 -33.07 7.56 -85.77
CA ALA A 16 -33.84 6.52 -85.09
C ALA A 16 -35.13 7.06 -84.46
N GLU A 17 -35.07 8.24 -83.84
CA GLU A 17 -36.24 8.92 -83.28
C GLU A 17 -37.20 9.36 -84.37
N ARG A 18 -36.67 9.87 -85.49
CA ARG A 18 -37.48 10.23 -86.64
C ARG A 18 -38.23 9.02 -87.20
N GLN A 19 -37.55 7.89 -87.40
CA GLN A 19 -38.20 6.68 -87.89
C GLN A 19 -39.26 6.15 -86.91
N LYS A 20 -39.02 6.24 -85.60
CA LYS A 20 -40.02 5.88 -84.58
C LYS A 20 -41.23 6.80 -84.63
N LEU A 21 -41.03 8.12 -84.64
CA LEU A 21 -42.12 9.10 -84.67
C LEU A 21 -42.94 8.98 -85.96
N LEU A 22 -42.31 8.69 -87.10
CA LEU A 22 -43.00 8.38 -88.35
C LEU A 22 -43.83 7.09 -88.25
N LYS A 23 -43.32 6.03 -87.61
CA LYS A 23 -44.12 4.81 -87.34
C LYS A 23 -45.31 5.08 -86.43
N VAL A 24 -45.16 5.92 -85.41
CA VAL A 24 -46.26 6.32 -84.52
C VAL A 24 -47.31 7.13 -85.27
N ARG A 25 -46.87 8.08 -86.11
CA ARG A 25 -47.76 8.83 -87.02
C ARG A 25 -48.60 7.91 -87.88
N ASP A 26 -47.94 6.97 -88.55
CA ASP A 26 -48.57 6.10 -89.53
C ASP A 26 -49.52 5.11 -88.87
N ALA A 27 -49.17 4.59 -87.68
CA ALA A 27 -50.02 3.69 -86.91
C ALA A 27 -51.27 4.38 -86.31
N LEU A 28 -51.18 5.67 -85.99
CA LEU A 28 -52.26 6.44 -85.39
C LEU A 28 -53.01 7.33 -86.40
N GLY A 29 -52.62 7.33 -87.69
CA GLY A 29 -53.27 8.10 -88.75
C GLY A 29 -53.18 9.61 -88.57
N ILE A 30 -52.12 10.11 -87.92
CA ILE A 30 -52.01 11.52 -87.50
C ILE A 30 -51.58 12.39 -88.68
N ARG A 31 -52.26 13.51 -88.90
CA ARG A 31 -51.86 14.50 -89.90
C ARG A 31 -50.66 15.32 -89.40
N ASP A 32 -49.82 15.83 -90.30
CA ASP A 32 -48.58 16.54 -89.93
C ASP A 32 -48.81 17.81 -89.08
N ASN A 33 -50.02 18.36 -89.08
CA ASN A 33 -50.39 19.63 -88.43
C ASN A 33 -51.31 19.43 -87.21
N ASP A 34 -51.46 18.20 -86.73
CA ASP A 34 -52.36 17.85 -85.63
C ASP A 34 -51.82 18.33 -84.27
N ALA A 35 -52.70 18.78 -83.38
CA ALA A 35 -52.36 19.16 -82.00
C ALA A 35 -51.81 17.99 -81.19
N LEU A 36 -52.14 16.75 -81.57
CA LEU A 36 -51.63 15.53 -80.95
C LEU A 36 -50.10 15.42 -81.02
N TRP A 37 -49.45 16.07 -82.01
CA TRP A 37 -47.98 16.10 -82.11
C TRP A 37 -47.31 16.76 -80.92
N SER A 38 -47.90 17.80 -80.36
CA SER A 38 -47.36 18.49 -79.18
C SER A 38 -47.34 17.55 -77.97
N LEU A 39 -48.37 16.71 -77.82
CA LEU A 39 -48.42 15.72 -76.74
C LEU A 39 -47.39 14.60 -76.94
N ILE A 40 -47.20 14.11 -78.16
CA ILE A 40 -46.20 13.08 -78.47
C ILE A 40 -44.78 13.60 -78.21
N ILE A 41 -44.48 14.83 -78.63
CA ILE A 41 -43.17 15.46 -78.37
C ILE A 41 -42.97 15.70 -76.87
N ALA A 42 -44.00 16.13 -76.14
CA ALA A 42 -43.94 16.28 -74.68
C ALA A 42 -43.68 14.94 -73.97
N LEU A 43 -44.29 13.84 -74.42
CA LEU A 43 -44.05 12.51 -73.88
C LEU A 43 -42.63 12.01 -74.16
N GLU A 44 -42.09 12.28 -75.35
CA GLU A 44 -40.71 11.91 -75.68
C GLU A 44 -39.68 12.76 -74.90
N TYR A 45 -40.01 14.02 -74.62
CA TYR A 45 -39.26 14.85 -73.69
C TYR A 45 -39.19 14.22 -72.29
N TYR A 46 -40.34 13.85 -71.72
CA TYR A 46 -40.42 13.17 -70.41
C TYR A 46 -39.65 11.85 -70.40
N ARG A 47 -39.77 11.05 -71.45
CA ARG A 47 -39.03 9.79 -71.60
C ARG A 47 -37.51 10.03 -71.58
N SER A 48 -37.01 10.97 -72.38
CA SER A 48 -35.58 11.28 -72.42
C SER A 48 -35.05 11.82 -71.08
N TYR A 49 -35.91 12.52 -70.35
CA TYR A 49 -35.60 13.03 -69.02
C TYR A 49 -35.47 11.87 -68.01
N HIS A 50 -36.40 10.93 -68.01
CA HIS A 50 -36.37 9.76 -67.13
C HIS A 50 -35.25 8.77 -67.45
N GLU A 51 -34.81 8.65 -68.70
CA GLU A 51 -33.68 7.78 -69.06
C GLU A 51 -32.33 8.30 -68.51
N ARG A 52 -32.21 9.60 -68.19
CA ARG A 52 -30.97 10.22 -67.68
C ARG A 52 -30.84 10.22 -66.16
N ILE A 53 -31.96 10.12 -65.44
CA ILE A 53 -32.00 10.22 -63.97
C ILE A 53 -31.33 9.01 -63.29
N PRO A 54 -31.63 7.74 -63.64
CA PRO A 54 -31.02 6.57 -63.00
C PRO A 54 -29.51 6.54 -63.12
N ALA A 55 -28.95 6.97 -64.26
CA ALA A 55 -27.50 7.00 -64.47
C ALA A 55 -26.79 8.00 -63.56
N LYS A 56 -27.38 9.19 -63.37
CA LYS A 56 -26.82 10.21 -62.46
C LYS A 56 -26.97 9.82 -60.99
N LEU A 57 -28.10 9.20 -60.63
CA LEU A 57 -28.30 8.65 -59.29
C LEU A 57 -27.32 7.53 -58.99
N GLY A 58 -27.09 6.60 -59.93
CA GLY A 58 -26.11 5.53 -59.77
C GLY A 58 -24.71 6.08 -59.50
N ALA A 59 -24.25 7.02 -60.32
CA ALA A 59 -22.94 7.65 -60.14
C ALA A 59 -22.81 8.39 -58.78
N ALA A 60 -23.85 9.14 -58.39
CA ALA A 60 -23.86 9.84 -57.09
C ALA A 60 -23.91 8.86 -55.91
N LEU A 61 -24.62 7.74 -56.06
CA LEU A 61 -24.73 6.70 -55.03
C LEU A 61 -23.41 5.93 -54.89
N ASP A 62 -22.74 5.61 -55.99
CA ASP A 62 -21.43 4.97 -56.00
C ASP A 62 -20.37 5.87 -55.34
N GLU A 63 -20.35 7.16 -55.68
CA GLU A 63 -19.47 8.14 -55.04
C GLU A 63 -19.75 8.25 -53.54
N ALA A 64 -21.02 8.33 -53.15
CA ALA A 64 -21.41 8.36 -51.75
C ALA A 64 -20.99 7.08 -51.00
N LEU A 65 -21.15 5.90 -51.61
CA LEU A 65 -20.75 4.63 -51.02
C LEU A 65 -19.24 4.53 -50.84
N VAL A 66 -18.45 4.94 -51.84
CA VAL A 66 -16.98 4.98 -51.75
C VAL A 66 -16.54 5.89 -50.61
N LYS A 67 -17.07 7.12 -50.56
CA LYS A 67 -16.73 8.08 -49.50
C LYS A 67 -17.15 7.60 -48.11
N THR A 68 -18.31 6.97 -48.01
CA THR A 68 -18.81 6.41 -46.75
C THR A 68 -17.92 5.26 -46.28
N LYS A 69 -17.48 4.39 -47.21
CA LYS A 69 -16.56 3.30 -46.90
C LYS A 69 -15.20 3.81 -46.44
N GLU A 70 -14.61 4.76 -47.15
CA GLU A 70 -13.33 5.38 -46.76
C GLU A 70 -13.42 6.03 -45.37
N THR A 71 -14.53 6.73 -45.10
CA THR A 71 -14.77 7.35 -43.79
C THR A 71 -14.95 6.28 -42.70
N ALA A 72 -15.70 5.21 -42.98
CA ALA A 72 -15.88 4.11 -42.05
C ALA A 72 -14.54 3.40 -41.73
N ASP A 73 -13.72 3.12 -42.75
CA ASP A 73 -12.41 2.51 -42.59
C ASP A 73 -11.48 3.41 -41.77
N ALA A 74 -11.48 4.72 -42.02
CA ALA A 74 -10.70 5.69 -41.25
C ALA A 74 -11.14 5.78 -39.78
N VAL A 75 -12.46 5.81 -39.52
CA VAL A 75 -13.01 5.82 -38.17
C VAL A 75 -12.72 4.52 -37.43
N MET A 76 -12.83 3.37 -38.10
CA MET A 76 -12.50 2.07 -37.52
C MET A 76 -11.01 1.99 -37.16
N ALA A 77 -10.12 2.43 -38.05
CA ALA A 77 -8.69 2.48 -37.77
C ALA A 77 -8.37 3.38 -36.57
N ALA A 78 -8.94 4.59 -36.52
CA ALA A 78 -8.74 5.53 -35.40
C ALA A 78 -9.27 4.95 -34.07
N SER A 79 -10.48 4.37 -34.08
CA SER A 79 -11.09 3.78 -32.90
C SER A 79 -10.29 2.59 -32.36
N SER A 80 -9.71 1.76 -33.24
CA SER A 80 -8.86 0.64 -32.84
C SER A 80 -7.58 1.10 -32.15
N GLN A 81 -6.92 2.14 -32.67
CA GLN A 81 -5.72 2.71 -32.06
C GLN A 81 -6.02 3.34 -30.70
N GLU A 82 -7.14 4.05 -30.57
CA GLU A 82 -7.56 4.62 -29.29
C GLU A 82 -7.89 3.53 -28.26
N ALA A 83 -8.57 2.46 -28.68
CA ALA A 83 -8.86 1.31 -27.83
C ALA A 83 -7.57 0.62 -27.37
N LEU A 84 -6.61 0.40 -28.27
CA LEU A 84 -5.30 -0.16 -27.94
C LEU A 84 -4.51 0.74 -26.98
N LYS A 85 -4.58 2.07 -27.16
CA LYS A 85 -3.95 3.04 -26.25
C LYS A 85 -4.58 3.02 -24.87
N LYS A 86 -5.92 3.02 -24.77
CA LYS A 86 -6.62 2.92 -23.48
C LYS A 86 -6.32 1.58 -22.78
N LEU A 87 -6.25 0.49 -23.55
CA LEU A 87 -5.87 -0.81 -23.03
C LEU A 87 -4.43 -0.80 -22.50
N SER A 88 -3.47 -0.25 -23.25
CA SER A 88 -2.07 -0.19 -22.82
C SER A 88 -1.86 0.70 -21.60
N GLU A 89 -2.55 1.84 -21.51
CA GLU A 89 -2.56 2.70 -20.32
C GLU A 89 -3.15 1.98 -19.10
N SER A 90 -4.26 1.27 -19.27
CA SER A 90 -4.88 0.48 -18.20
C SER A 90 -3.98 -0.67 -17.74
N VAL A 91 -3.41 -1.43 -18.68
CA VAL A 91 -2.49 -2.53 -18.40
C VAL A 91 -1.23 -2.01 -17.71
N ALA A 92 -0.65 -0.88 -18.15
CA ALA A 92 0.50 -0.27 -17.50
C ALA A 92 0.18 0.15 -16.06
N GLY A 93 -0.99 0.78 -15.84
CA GLY A 93 -1.43 1.17 -14.49
C GLY A 93 -1.65 -0.03 -13.57
N VAL A 94 -2.24 -1.12 -14.07
CA VAL A 94 -2.43 -2.37 -13.31
C VAL A 94 -1.08 -3.03 -13.04
N ALA A 95 -0.20 -3.15 -14.03
CA ALA A 95 1.13 -3.74 -13.87
C ALA A 95 1.96 -2.97 -12.83
N GLN A 96 1.91 -1.64 -12.84
CA GLN A 96 2.62 -0.81 -11.86
C GLN A 96 2.07 -1.02 -10.44
N LYS A 97 0.75 -1.10 -10.27
CA LYS A 97 0.13 -1.42 -8.97
C LYS A 97 0.53 -2.82 -8.48
N VAL A 98 0.46 -3.83 -9.34
CA VAL A 98 0.86 -5.21 -9.00
C VAL A 98 2.33 -5.28 -8.65
N ALA A 99 3.21 -4.57 -9.36
CA ALA A 99 4.63 -4.50 -9.05
C ALA A 99 4.90 -3.81 -7.69
N ALA A 100 4.21 -2.70 -7.41
CA ALA A 100 4.31 -1.99 -6.14
C ALA A 100 3.81 -2.85 -4.97
N ASP A 101 2.66 -3.51 -5.12
CA ASP A 101 2.11 -4.43 -4.11
C ASP A 101 3.03 -5.63 -3.88
N ALA A 102 3.58 -6.21 -4.95
CA ALA A 102 4.52 -7.33 -4.86
C ALA A 102 5.83 -6.93 -4.19
N ALA A 103 6.32 -5.71 -4.42
CA ALA A 103 7.52 -5.18 -3.76
C ALA A 103 7.26 -4.92 -2.27
N GLY A 104 6.12 -4.30 -1.93
CA GLY A 104 5.75 -3.99 -0.55
C GLY A 104 5.44 -5.23 0.30
N THR A 105 4.72 -6.21 -0.25
CA THR A 105 4.37 -7.43 0.48
C THR A 105 5.58 -8.29 0.83
N LYS A 106 6.60 -8.37 -0.02
CA LYS A 106 7.85 -9.08 0.31
C LYS A 106 8.58 -8.44 1.48
N GLN A 107 8.70 -7.11 1.49
CA GLN A 107 9.34 -6.38 2.58
C GLN A 107 8.56 -6.52 3.89
N LEU A 108 7.23 -6.32 3.86
CA LEU A 108 6.38 -6.46 5.04
C LEU A 108 6.43 -7.88 5.64
N ARG A 109 6.42 -8.92 4.79
CA ARG A 109 6.57 -10.31 5.26
C ARG A 109 7.94 -10.55 5.90
N ALA A 110 9.01 -10.05 5.31
CA ALA A 110 10.36 -10.18 5.87
C ALA A 110 10.50 -9.45 7.21
N PHE A 111 10.00 -8.22 7.33
CA PHE A 111 9.98 -7.47 8.58
C PHE A 111 9.14 -8.15 9.66
N ALA A 112 7.95 -8.65 9.30
CA ALA A 112 7.08 -9.36 10.24
C ALA A 112 7.75 -10.62 10.82
N LEU A 113 8.45 -11.39 9.97
CA LEU A 113 9.22 -12.55 10.42
C LEU A 113 10.39 -12.16 11.32
N ALA A 114 11.16 -11.13 10.96
CA ALA A 114 12.29 -10.67 11.76
C ALA A 114 11.87 -10.17 13.15
N VAL A 115 10.77 -9.40 13.22
CA VAL A 115 10.20 -8.93 14.49
C VAL A 115 9.70 -10.11 15.31
N GLY A 116 8.98 -11.05 14.70
CA GLY A 116 8.49 -12.25 15.39
C GLY A 116 9.60 -13.07 16.04
N VAL A 117 10.71 -13.31 15.31
CA VAL A 117 11.88 -14.02 15.84
C VAL A 117 12.53 -13.25 16.99
N SER A 118 12.65 -11.92 16.86
CA SER A 118 13.26 -11.07 17.89
C SER A 118 12.45 -11.08 19.19
N VAL A 119 11.12 -11.00 19.10
CA VAL A 119 10.23 -11.06 20.27
C VAL A 119 10.31 -12.41 20.96
N LEU A 120 10.33 -13.52 20.20
CA LEU A 120 10.48 -14.86 20.77
C LEU A 120 11.83 -15.06 21.45
N ALA A 121 12.92 -14.55 20.86
CA ALA A 121 14.24 -14.61 21.48
C ALA A 121 14.29 -13.83 22.80
N LEU A 122 13.75 -12.60 22.82
CA LEU A 122 13.68 -11.79 24.04
C LEU A 122 12.80 -12.43 25.12
N ALA A 123 11.65 -12.99 24.75
CA ALA A 123 10.80 -13.73 25.67
C ALA A 123 11.51 -14.96 26.25
N GLY A 124 12.26 -15.69 25.42
CA GLY A 124 13.05 -16.84 25.86
C GLY A 124 14.21 -16.46 26.81
N VAL A 125 14.89 -15.34 26.55
CA VAL A 125 15.94 -14.81 27.44
C VAL A 125 15.33 -14.31 28.75
N TRP A 126 14.22 -13.58 28.69
CA TRP A 126 13.50 -13.10 29.87
C TRP A 126 13.02 -14.26 30.76
N TRP A 127 12.50 -15.34 30.16
CA TRP A 127 12.07 -16.53 30.89
C TRP A 127 13.23 -17.25 31.57
N GLN A 128 14.38 -17.40 30.88
CA GLN A 128 15.58 -18.00 31.49
C GLN A 128 16.15 -17.13 32.62
N ALA A 129 16.26 -15.81 32.39
CA ALA A 129 16.79 -14.87 33.35
C ALA A 129 15.92 -14.77 34.61
N SER A 130 14.60 -14.76 34.47
CA SER A 130 13.67 -14.73 35.62
C SER A 130 13.75 -16.01 36.45
N ARG A 131 13.87 -17.19 35.82
CA ARG A 131 14.09 -18.45 36.55
C ARG A 131 15.40 -18.43 37.34
N TRP A 132 16.53 -18.14 36.70
CA TRP A 132 17.83 -18.12 37.38
C TRP A 132 17.96 -17.00 38.42
N GLY A 133 17.36 -15.85 38.14
CA GLY A 133 17.36 -14.70 39.05
C GLY A 133 16.54 -14.96 40.30
N SER A 134 15.38 -15.62 40.17
CA SER A 134 14.55 -15.96 41.32
C SER A 134 15.29 -16.86 42.31
N GLU A 135 15.93 -17.93 41.82
CA GLU A 135 16.63 -18.89 42.68
C GLU A 135 17.81 -18.26 43.43
N ARG A 136 18.62 -17.43 42.76
CA ARG A 136 19.76 -16.74 43.40
C ARG A 136 19.31 -15.64 44.36
N GLY A 137 18.32 -14.85 43.96
CA GLY A 137 17.82 -13.74 44.77
C GLY A 137 17.13 -14.22 46.05
N TYR A 138 16.35 -15.30 45.99
CA TYR A 138 15.73 -15.86 47.19
C TYR A 138 16.77 -16.36 48.19
N ALA A 139 17.80 -17.09 47.75
CA ALA A 139 18.82 -17.62 48.65
C ALA A 139 19.59 -16.51 49.39
N GLU A 140 20.04 -15.48 48.67
CA GLU A 140 20.74 -14.33 49.27
C GLU A 140 19.82 -13.54 50.21
N ALA A 141 18.57 -13.30 49.81
CA ALA A 141 17.60 -12.59 50.64
C ALA A 141 17.24 -13.37 51.91
N TYR A 142 17.06 -14.70 51.84
CA TYR A 142 16.82 -15.53 53.02
C TYR A 142 18.02 -15.58 53.96
N ALA A 143 19.25 -15.59 53.42
CA ALA A 143 20.46 -15.52 54.23
C ALA A 143 20.54 -14.18 55.00
N MET A 144 20.38 -13.05 54.29
CA MET A 144 20.36 -11.73 54.92
C MET A 144 19.23 -11.57 55.95
N ALA A 145 18.02 -12.03 55.63
CA ALA A 145 16.89 -11.97 56.54
C ALA A 145 17.07 -12.87 57.78
N ARG A 146 17.79 -13.99 57.65
CA ARG A 146 18.15 -14.84 58.78
C ARG A 146 19.15 -14.14 59.70
N ASP A 147 20.18 -13.55 59.12
CA ASP A 147 21.21 -12.82 59.87
C ASP A 147 20.60 -11.62 60.60
N GLU A 148 19.69 -10.88 59.95
CA GLU A 148 18.97 -9.76 60.55
C GLU A 148 18.07 -10.23 61.72
N LYS A 149 17.36 -11.36 61.55
CA LYS A 149 16.55 -11.94 62.64
C LYS A 149 17.41 -12.36 63.82
N VAL A 150 18.53 -13.06 63.59
CA VAL A 150 19.44 -13.49 64.66
C VAL A 150 20.06 -12.29 65.36
N ALA A 151 20.45 -11.25 64.61
CA ALA A 151 20.97 -10.00 65.17
C ALA A 151 19.90 -9.25 66.00
N ALA A 152 18.65 -9.21 65.53
CA ALA A 152 17.53 -8.62 66.26
C ALA A 152 17.17 -9.42 67.52
N GLU A 153 17.17 -10.76 67.45
CA GLU A 153 16.97 -11.64 68.60
C GLU A 153 18.07 -11.45 69.64
N TRP A 154 19.34 -11.36 69.22
CA TRP A 154 20.46 -11.06 70.12
C TRP A 154 20.32 -9.67 70.75
N GLY A 155 20.03 -8.64 69.96
CA GLY A 155 19.83 -7.27 70.47
C GLY A 155 18.67 -7.17 71.46
N ASN A 156 17.63 -7.98 71.29
CA ASN A 156 16.49 -8.10 72.18
C ASN A 156 16.71 -9.07 73.36
N SER A 157 17.84 -9.76 73.45
CA SER A 157 18.18 -10.57 74.62
C SER A 157 18.49 -9.69 75.84
N ALA A 158 18.58 -10.30 77.02
CA ALA A 158 18.97 -9.58 78.25
C ALA A 158 20.38 -8.97 78.12
N ASP A 159 21.32 -9.74 77.57
CA ASP A 159 22.71 -9.34 77.35
C ASP A 159 22.83 -8.27 76.27
N GLY A 160 22.09 -8.39 75.16
CA GLY A 160 22.05 -7.39 74.11
C GLY A 160 21.55 -6.03 74.62
N ARG A 161 20.46 -6.02 75.41
CA ARG A 161 19.96 -4.80 76.04
C ARG A 161 20.97 -4.22 77.05
N LEU A 162 21.69 -5.06 77.77
CA LEU A 162 22.75 -4.61 78.68
C LEU A 162 23.91 -3.98 77.90
N ALA A 163 24.40 -4.65 76.86
CA ALA A 163 25.43 -4.13 75.97
C ALA A 163 25.03 -2.79 75.35
N LYS A 164 23.77 -2.64 74.92
CA LYS A 164 23.24 -1.36 74.41
C LYS A 164 23.28 -0.25 75.46
N ARG A 165 22.86 -0.52 76.71
CA ARG A 165 22.95 0.48 77.80
C ARG A 165 24.40 0.87 78.12
N MET A 166 25.32 -0.09 78.06
CA MET A 166 26.75 0.19 78.21
C MET A 166 27.30 1.02 77.05
N ALA A 167 26.80 0.80 75.83
CA ALA A 167 27.16 1.60 74.65
C ALA A 167 26.63 3.04 74.78
N ASP A 168 25.39 3.23 75.21
CA ASP A 168 24.75 4.54 75.37
C ASP A 168 25.44 5.43 76.42
N THR A 169 26.06 4.82 77.42
CA THR A 169 26.86 5.52 78.45
C THR A 169 28.33 5.70 78.05
N GLY A 170 28.71 5.29 76.83
CA GLY A 170 30.10 5.29 76.35
C GLY A 170 31.03 4.35 77.13
N LEU A 171 30.50 3.54 78.04
CA LEU A 171 31.27 2.59 78.84
C LEU A 171 31.80 1.45 77.96
N LEU A 172 30.96 0.93 77.07
CA LEU A 172 31.33 -0.19 76.20
C LEU A 172 32.57 0.16 75.34
N ARG A 173 32.58 1.36 74.73
CA ARG A 173 33.73 1.85 73.96
C ARG A 173 34.97 2.01 74.84
N ARG A 174 34.83 2.58 76.04
CA ARG A 174 35.96 2.73 76.97
C ARG A 174 36.56 1.39 77.38
N VAL A 175 35.73 0.39 77.67
CA VAL A 175 36.15 -0.98 78.03
C VAL A 175 36.83 -1.67 76.85
N ALA A 176 36.24 -1.58 75.65
CA ALA A 176 36.79 -2.18 74.43
C ALA A 176 38.11 -1.52 73.99
N GLU A 177 38.26 -0.21 74.20
CA GLU A 177 39.47 0.53 73.82
C GLU A 177 40.44 0.71 75.01
N CYS A 178 40.16 0.17 76.20
CA CYS A 178 40.98 0.36 77.40
C CYS A 178 41.34 1.84 77.67
N THR A 179 40.37 2.76 77.57
CA THR A 179 40.60 4.22 77.71
C THR A 179 40.09 4.80 79.02
N GLY A 180 39.79 3.95 80.01
CA GLY A 180 39.43 4.40 81.35
C GLY A 180 40.64 4.94 82.12
N GLU A 181 40.36 5.74 83.14
CA GLU A 181 41.39 6.33 83.97
C GLU A 181 42.17 5.24 84.73
N LYS A 182 43.50 5.29 84.68
CA LYS A 182 44.41 4.28 85.24
C LYS A 182 44.26 2.88 84.63
N TRP A 183 43.80 2.79 83.39
CA TRP A 183 43.78 1.53 82.65
C TRP A 183 45.02 1.42 81.76
N VAL A 184 45.64 0.25 81.76
CA VAL A 184 46.90 -0.01 81.05
C VAL A 184 46.76 -1.27 80.20
N ARG A 185 47.14 -1.15 78.92
CA ARG A 185 47.20 -2.29 78.00
C ARG A 185 48.52 -3.01 78.19
N LYS A 186 48.48 -4.31 78.52
CA LYS A 186 49.66 -5.16 78.69
C LYS A 186 49.39 -6.55 78.11
N PRO A 187 50.42 -7.26 77.62
CA PRO A 187 50.27 -8.65 77.23
C PRO A 187 49.96 -9.50 78.47
N ALA A 188 48.95 -10.35 78.36
CA ALA A 188 48.65 -11.38 79.35
C ALA A 188 49.67 -12.53 79.24
N SER A 189 49.63 -13.48 80.19
CA SER A 189 50.54 -14.63 80.23
C SER A 189 50.47 -15.55 79.00
N ASP A 190 49.39 -15.47 78.24
CA ASP A 190 49.16 -16.20 76.98
C ASP A 190 49.56 -15.40 75.72
N GLY A 191 50.17 -14.22 75.89
CA GLY A 191 50.62 -13.33 74.82
C GLY A 191 49.53 -12.46 74.18
N ARG A 192 48.25 -12.61 74.58
CA ARG A 192 47.16 -11.75 74.08
C ARG A 192 47.14 -10.41 74.81
N MET A 193 46.72 -9.35 74.11
CA MET A 193 46.59 -8.04 74.73
C MET A 193 45.38 -7.98 75.66
N ALA A 194 45.62 -7.58 76.91
CA ALA A 194 44.60 -7.37 77.91
C ALA A 194 44.68 -5.96 78.51
N CYS A 195 43.55 -5.47 78.98
CA CYS A 195 43.43 -4.23 79.72
C CYS A 195 43.42 -4.55 81.22
N PHE A 196 44.34 -3.95 81.97
CA PHE A 196 44.40 -4.07 83.43
C PHE A 196 44.14 -2.72 84.08
N VAL A 197 43.52 -2.74 85.26
CA VAL A 197 43.37 -1.54 86.09
C VAL A 197 44.62 -1.43 86.97
N ASP A 198 45.31 -0.29 86.92
CA ASP A 198 46.55 -0.01 87.64
C ASP A 198 46.28 0.33 89.12
N VAL A 199 45.65 -0.62 89.83
CA VAL A 199 45.41 -0.60 91.27
C VAL A 199 45.68 -1.98 91.88
N ALA A 200 46.23 -2.01 93.09
CA ALA A 200 46.64 -3.25 93.74
C ALA A 200 45.46 -4.21 93.94
N GLY A 201 45.55 -5.42 93.37
CA GLY A 201 44.54 -6.48 93.49
C GLY A 201 43.40 -6.44 92.47
N ALA A 202 43.38 -5.50 91.52
CA ALA A 202 42.36 -5.50 90.46
C ALA A 202 42.69 -6.48 89.31
N GLY A 203 41.65 -7.15 88.81
CA GLY A 203 41.72 -8.01 87.62
C GLY A 203 41.68 -7.21 86.31
N GLY A 204 42.03 -7.87 85.21
CA GLY A 204 41.95 -7.33 83.86
C GLY A 204 41.01 -8.14 82.97
N TRP A 205 40.76 -7.63 81.76
CA TRP A 205 39.99 -8.32 80.73
C TRP A 205 40.76 -8.32 79.41
N TYR A 206 40.51 -9.33 78.57
CA TYR A 206 41.07 -9.38 77.23
C TYR A 206 40.43 -8.35 76.31
N LEU A 207 41.25 -7.74 75.47
CA LEU A 207 40.73 -6.88 74.41
C LEU A 207 40.21 -7.74 73.25
N PRO A 208 39.11 -7.32 72.60
CA PRO A 208 38.59 -7.98 71.40
C PRO A 208 39.58 -7.94 70.24
#